data_AF-A0A938NY84-F1
#
_entry.id   AF-A0A938NY84-F1
#
_cell.length_a   1.000
_cell.length_b   1.000
_cell.length_c   1.000
_cell.angle_alpha   90.00
_cell.angle_beta   90.00
_cell.angle_gamma   90.00
#
_symmetry.space_group_name_H-M   'P 1'
#
loop_
_entity.id
_entity.type
_entity.pdbx_description
1 polymer ?
#
loop_
_entity_poly.entity_id
_entity_poly.type
_entity_poly.pdbx_seq_one_letter_code
_entity_poly.pdbx_strand_id
1 'polypeptide(L)'
;MGLSLRYKILVVFTLIAISLLLIIFTKKTADTDDTLKLKIEEPPKQTADLSNIKLNLSAEIDSVLYSYGIKKEWIKNKNLNVPSSKDSQKKKEKVKQSDVQLKSDLWFDKEIILPTDIPQAELNLSITHLLNSKALNSTVREDAKTRNLSIDIFAVSDSTKKITAKMKFTTSAEINREEITVCIIIDNIENRSKEEREKILRFPDRFSILMPTNIENAEVQNEIKDSKKDFLIELTVGSEKDETADLATYMREKDWKAKVKSYYYEFSKASGIILLNPSKEYLFENNIRNEFQKLGMNILTESLYDYFRTTLSDSTKISVLLKEITEKAKKTNKPIIYISEFTFTEFEIFANEIIPLKRKGYKFINYSDYLKKATLIQENKTQERQDK
;
A
#
# COMPACT_ATOMS: atom_id res chain seq x y z
N MET A 1 -34.49 -47.54 16.75
CA MET A 1 -35.61 -47.17 15.86
C MET A 1 -35.06 -46.88 14.47
N GLY A 2 -35.27 -47.79 13.51
CA GLY A 2 -34.85 -47.57 12.13
C GLY A 2 -35.79 -46.57 11.45
N LEU A 3 -35.26 -45.47 10.93
CA LEU A 3 -36.01 -44.56 10.07
C LEU A 3 -36.62 -45.36 8.90
N SER A 4 -37.93 -45.23 8.72
CA SER A 4 -38.67 -45.94 7.68
C SER A 4 -38.07 -45.65 6.31
N LEU A 5 -38.10 -46.64 5.40
CA LEU A 5 -37.51 -46.54 4.06
C LEU A 5 -37.95 -45.26 3.32
N ARG A 6 -39.21 -44.85 3.54
CA ARG A 6 -39.80 -43.62 2.99
C ARG A 6 -39.07 -42.36 3.46
N TYR A 7 -38.66 -42.31 4.72
CA TYR A 7 -37.93 -41.17 5.28
C TYR A 7 -36.50 -41.10 4.73
N LYS A 8 -35.84 -42.25 4.52
CA LYS A 8 -34.51 -42.30 3.89
C LYS A 8 -34.55 -41.79 2.46
N ILE A 9 -35.57 -42.18 1.69
CA ILE A 9 -35.77 -41.69 0.31
C ILE A 9 -35.98 -40.18 0.30
N LEU A 10 -36.79 -39.65 1.23
CA LEU A 10 -37.07 -38.22 1.31
C LEU A 10 -35.82 -37.40 1.68
N VAL A 11 -34.97 -37.91 2.58
CA VAL A 11 -33.68 -37.30 2.94
C VAL A 11 -32.69 -37.30 1.76
N VAL A 12 -32.65 -38.38 0.96
CA VAL A 12 -31.79 -38.44 -0.23
C VAL A 12 -32.25 -37.45 -1.30
N PHE A 13 -33.55 -37.33 -1.55
CA PHE A 13 -34.08 -36.36 -2.52
C PHE A 13 -33.85 -34.91 -2.08
N THR A 14 -33.98 -34.61 -0.79
CA THR A 14 -33.66 -33.27 -0.26
C THR A 14 -32.18 -32.94 -0.36
N LEU A 15 -31.29 -33.91 -0.09
CA LEU A 15 -29.84 -33.74 -0.30
C LEU A 15 -29.49 -33.48 -1.77
N ILE A 16 -30.12 -34.20 -2.70
CA ILE A 16 -29.91 -33.99 -4.14
C ILE A 16 -30.41 -32.60 -4.56
N ALA A 17 -31.58 -32.17 -4.06
CA ALA A 17 -32.12 -30.84 -4.34
C ALA A 17 -31.19 -29.73 -3.80
N ILE A 18 -30.69 -29.86 -2.57
CA ILE A 18 -29.74 -28.91 -1.96
C ILE A 18 -28.43 -28.87 -2.76
N SER A 19 -27.92 -30.03 -3.20
CA SER A 19 -26.71 -30.11 -4.03
C SER A 19 -26.89 -29.43 -5.39
N LEU A 20 -28.06 -29.59 -6.03
CA LEU A 20 -28.39 -28.90 -7.28
C LEU A 20 -28.50 -27.39 -7.07
N LEU A 21 -29.11 -26.96 -5.97
CA LEU A 21 -29.23 -25.53 -5.61
C LEU A 21 -27.86 -24.90 -5.36
N LEU A 22 -26.95 -25.61 -4.68
CA LEU A 22 -25.56 -25.19 -4.50
C LEU A 22 -24.80 -25.09 -5.82
N ILE A 23 -24.97 -26.03 -6.76
CA ILE A 23 -24.37 -25.94 -8.10
C ILE A 23 -24.90 -24.73 -8.87
N ILE A 24 -26.20 -24.43 -8.78
CA ILE A 24 -26.79 -23.26 -9.43
C ILE A 24 -26.25 -21.97 -8.78
N PHE A 25 -26.16 -21.90 -7.44
CA PHE A 25 -25.59 -20.74 -6.75
C PHE A 25 -24.11 -20.54 -7.09
N THR A 26 -23.28 -21.59 -7.08
CA THR A 26 -21.86 -21.49 -7.45
C THR A 26 -21.66 -21.07 -8.91
N LYS A 27 -22.50 -21.55 -9.84
CA LYS A 27 -22.50 -21.07 -11.24
C LYS A 27 -22.96 -19.61 -11.37
N LYS A 28 -23.95 -19.19 -10.59
CA LYS A 28 -24.48 -17.82 -10.64
C LYS A 28 -23.55 -16.81 -9.95
N THR A 29 -22.84 -17.21 -8.88
CA THR A 29 -21.76 -16.40 -8.30
C THR A 29 -20.52 -16.34 -9.18
N ALA A 30 -20.26 -17.37 -10.02
CA ALA A 30 -19.16 -17.30 -10.99
C ALA A 30 -19.38 -16.28 -12.12
N ASP A 31 -20.65 -15.95 -12.42
CA ASP A 31 -21.03 -14.92 -13.41
C ASP A 31 -21.27 -13.53 -12.79
N THR A 32 -21.28 -13.40 -11.46
CA THR A 32 -21.46 -12.11 -10.76
C THR A 32 -20.25 -11.80 -9.86
N ASP A 33 -19.08 -12.29 -10.24
CA ASP A 33 -17.82 -11.88 -9.63
C ASP A 33 -17.20 -10.80 -10.51
N ASP A 34 -17.68 -9.58 -10.32
CA ASP A 34 -17.05 -8.32 -10.75
C ASP A 34 -15.79 -8.04 -9.90
N THR A 35 -15.07 -9.10 -9.52
CA THR A 35 -13.63 -9.01 -9.35
C THR A 35 -13.08 -8.54 -10.69
N LEU A 36 -12.37 -7.41 -10.66
CA LEU A 36 -11.44 -6.96 -11.67
C LEU A 36 -10.56 -8.13 -12.12
N LYS A 37 -11.08 -8.95 -13.05
CA LYS A 37 -10.29 -9.82 -13.88
C LYS A 37 -9.52 -8.83 -14.74
N LEU A 38 -8.30 -8.52 -14.29
CA LEU A 38 -7.22 -8.16 -15.20
C LEU A 38 -7.36 -9.15 -16.35
N LYS A 39 -7.89 -8.67 -17.47
CA LYS A 39 -7.89 -9.40 -18.73
C LYS A 39 -6.42 -9.42 -19.12
N ILE A 40 -5.68 -10.36 -18.56
CA ILE A 40 -4.29 -10.61 -18.89
C ILE A 40 -4.38 -11.20 -20.29
N GLU A 41 -4.27 -10.33 -21.29
CA GLU A 41 -3.94 -10.77 -22.64
C GLU A 41 -2.67 -11.60 -22.52
N GLU A 42 -2.78 -12.90 -22.78
CA GLU A 42 -1.60 -13.74 -22.96
C GLU A 42 -0.78 -13.09 -24.08
N PRO A 43 0.45 -12.61 -23.80
CA PRO A 43 1.24 -11.96 -24.82
C PRO A 43 1.45 -12.94 -25.98
N PRO A 44 1.38 -12.48 -27.24
CA PRO A 44 1.57 -13.36 -28.39
C PRO A 44 2.90 -14.10 -28.25
N LYS A 45 2.87 -15.43 -28.42
CA LYS A 45 4.06 -16.29 -28.40
C LYS A 45 5.02 -15.86 -29.51
N GLN A 46 5.88 -14.88 -29.23
CA GLN A 46 7.03 -14.59 -30.06
C GLN A 46 7.99 -15.78 -29.96
N THR A 47 8.40 -16.32 -31.10
CA THR A 47 9.56 -17.21 -31.19
C THR A 47 10.78 -16.40 -30.77
N ALA A 48 11.05 -16.43 -29.47
CA ALA A 48 12.05 -15.56 -28.87
C ALA A 48 13.46 -16.06 -29.20
N ASP A 49 14.30 -15.15 -29.70
CA ASP A 49 15.73 -15.42 -29.86
C ASP A 49 16.36 -15.69 -28.49
N LEU A 50 16.67 -16.96 -28.23
CA LEU A 50 17.28 -17.45 -26.98
C LEU A 50 18.59 -16.73 -26.65
N SER A 51 19.33 -16.26 -27.66
CA SER A 51 20.59 -15.52 -27.47
C SER A 51 20.33 -14.15 -26.83
N ASN A 52 19.30 -13.45 -27.33
CA ASN A 52 18.88 -12.16 -26.80
C ASN A 52 18.28 -12.30 -25.39
N ILE A 53 17.47 -13.34 -25.15
CA ILE A 53 16.95 -13.64 -23.80
C ILE A 53 18.10 -13.89 -22.83
N LYS A 54 19.07 -14.73 -23.20
CA LYS A 54 20.22 -15.06 -22.34
C LYS A 54 21.00 -13.82 -21.89
N LEU A 55 21.14 -12.82 -22.76
CA LEU A 55 21.86 -11.58 -22.45
C LEU A 55 21.08 -10.65 -21.51
N ASN A 56 19.76 -10.57 -21.67
CA ASN A 56 18.94 -9.55 -20.99
C ASN A 56 18.19 -10.06 -19.76
N LEU A 57 17.91 -11.36 -19.66
CA LEU A 57 17.03 -11.93 -18.64
C LEU A 57 17.46 -11.61 -17.20
N SER A 58 18.77 -11.62 -16.91
CA SER A 58 19.27 -11.25 -15.58
C SER A 58 18.93 -9.81 -15.21
N ALA A 59 19.07 -8.88 -16.15
CA ALA A 59 18.78 -7.46 -15.93
C ALA A 59 17.28 -7.20 -15.84
N GLU A 60 16.47 -7.90 -16.63
CA GLU A 60 15.01 -7.84 -16.55
C GLU A 60 14.49 -8.38 -15.20
N ILE A 61 15.08 -9.46 -14.69
CA ILE A 61 14.79 -9.96 -13.34
C ILE A 61 15.18 -8.94 -12.28
N ASP A 62 16.37 -8.33 -12.38
CA ASP A 62 16.77 -7.28 -11.45
C ASP A 62 15.79 -6.10 -11.47
N SER A 63 15.25 -5.73 -12.65
CA SER A 63 14.20 -4.71 -12.77
C SER A 63 12.94 -5.08 -12.01
N VAL A 64 12.47 -6.35 -12.10
CA VAL A 64 11.35 -6.84 -11.29
C VAL A 64 11.70 -6.74 -9.80
N LEU A 65 12.87 -7.19 -9.37
CA LEU A 65 13.29 -7.12 -7.97
C LEU A 65 13.32 -5.67 -7.46
N TYR A 66 13.85 -4.73 -8.25
CA TYR A 66 13.88 -3.31 -7.95
C TYR A 66 12.48 -2.70 -7.84
N SER A 67 11.50 -3.22 -8.60
CA SER A 67 10.10 -2.79 -8.48
C SER A 67 9.48 -3.14 -7.12
N TYR A 68 10.06 -4.10 -6.38
CA TYR A 68 9.71 -4.44 -4.99
C TYR A 68 10.61 -3.74 -3.96
N GLY A 69 11.45 -2.78 -4.38
CA GLY A 69 12.38 -2.08 -3.49
C GLY A 69 13.51 -2.96 -2.94
N ILE A 70 13.79 -4.10 -3.58
CA ILE A 70 14.95 -4.94 -3.24
C ILE A 70 16.19 -4.19 -3.70
N LYS A 71 17.17 -3.98 -2.81
CA LYS A 71 18.38 -3.24 -3.15
C LYS A 71 19.41 -4.13 -3.84
N LYS A 72 20.30 -3.54 -4.64
CA LYS A 72 21.32 -4.27 -5.41
C LYS A 72 22.25 -5.07 -4.49
N GLU A 73 22.61 -4.53 -3.33
CA GLU A 73 23.45 -5.19 -2.33
C GLU A 73 22.80 -6.42 -1.69
N TRP A 74 21.47 -6.60 -1.84
CA TRP A 74 20.74 -7.78 -1.39
C TRP A 74 20.71 -8.91 -2.44
N ILE A 75 21.23 -8.65 -3.64
CA ILE A 75 21.28 -9.59 -4.75
C ILE A 75 22.73 -10.04 -4.95
N LYS A 76 23.04 -11.29 -4.59
CA LYS A 76 24.35 -11.90 -4.80
C LYS A 76 24.33 -12.75 -6.07
N ASN A 77 25.16 -12.38 -7.04
CA ASN A 77 25.34 -13.18 -8.26
C ASN A 77 26.48 -14.19 -8.05
N LYS A 78 26.17 -15.48 -8.05
CA LYS A 78 27.17 -16.54 -7.81
C LYS A 78 28.06 -16.86 -9.01
N ASN A 79 27.68 -16.42 -10.22
CA ASN A 79 28.32 -16.84 -11.47
C ASN A 79 28.96 -15.74 -12.33
N LEU A 80 29.13 -14.52 -11.82
CA LEU A 80 29.86 -13.49 -12.58
C LEU A 80 31.37 -13.60 -12.36
N ASN A 81 32.02 -14.51 -13.08
CA ASN A 81 33.39 -14.26 -13.55
C ASN A 81 33.32 -13.27 -14.71
N VAL A 82 32.93 -12.03 -14.45
CA VAL A 82 33.26 -10.91 -15.33
C VAL A 82 34.58 -10.37 -14.78
N PRO A 83 35.67 -10.32 -15.57
CA PRO A 83 36.91 -9.74 -15.10
C PRO A 83 36.66 -8.26 -14.85
N SER A 84 36.53 -7.88 -13.57
CA SER A 84 36.67 -6.50 -13.14
C SER A 84 38.13 -6.11 -13.43
N SER A 85 38.35 -5.49 -14.58
CA SER A 85 39.59 -4.83 -14.88
C SER A 85 39.77 -3.67 -13.90
N LYS A 86 40.94 -3.67 -13.26
CA LYS A 86 41.52 -2.60 -12.44
C LYS A 86 40.85 -2.37 -11.09
N ASP A 87 41.21 -3.20 -10.12
CA ASP A 87 42.11 -2.75 -9.04
C ASP A 87 42.21 -3.84 -7.98
N SER A 88 43.46 -4.18 -7.63
CA SER A 88 43.92 -4.78 -6.36
C SER A 88 45.01 -5.81 -6.61
N GLN A 89 46.22 -5.30 -6.78
CA GLN A 89 47.42 -6.07 -6.45
C GLN A 89 47.49 -6.27 -4.93
N LYS A 90 47.94 -7.47 -4.55
CA LYS A 90 48.48 -7.88 -3.23
C LYS A 90 47.48 -8.22 -2.12
N LYS A 91 47.16 -9.51 -2.01
CA LYS A 91 47.68 -10.36 -0.91
C LYS A 91 47.41 -11.84 -1.21
N LYS A 92 48.49 -12.62 -1.31
CA LYS A 92 48.45 -14.09 -1.31
C LYS A 92 48.31 -14.56 0.12
N GLU A 93 47.15 -15.08 0.50
CA GLU A 93 47.04 -16.02 1.62
C GLU A 93 46.29 -17.27 1.16
N LYS A 94 46.93 -18.42 1.41
CA LYS A 94 46.49 -19.76 1.04
C LYS A 94 45.26 -20.14 1.87
N VAL A 95 44.09 -20.16 1.26
CA VAL A 95 42.93 -20.89 1.79
C VAL A 95 42.77 -22.19 1.00
N LYS A 96 42.66 -23.29 1.75
CA LYS A 96 42.62 -24.66 1.26
C LYS A 96 41.42 -24.89 0.34
N GLN A 97 41.71 -25.47 -0.82
CA GLN A 97 40.75 -26.00 -1.77
C GLN A 97 40.01 -27.21 -1.18
N SER A 98 38.76 -27.02 -0.79
CA SER A 98 37.75 -28.08 -0.76
C SER A 98 36.39 -27.41 -0.59
N ASP A 99 35.76 -27.06 -1.72
CA ASP A 99 34.35 -27.35 -1.99
C ASP A 99 33.92 -26.70 -3.32
N VAL A 100 33.78 -27.57 -4.33
CA VAL A 100 32.84 -27.51 -5.46
C VAL A 100 32.78 -26.18 -6.25
N GLN A 101 33.78 -25.98 -7.12
CA GLN A 101 33.57 -25.22 -8.37
C GLN A 101 32.78 -26.10 -9.36
N LEU A 102 31.45 -26.04 -9.32
CA LEU A 102 30.63 -26.41 -10.47
C LEU A 102 30.70 -25.25 -11.46
N LYS A 103 31.46 -25.42 -12.55
CA LYS A 103 31.28 -24.65 -13.79
C LYS A 103 29.84 -24.85 -14.24
N SER A 104 28.93 -23.99 -13.80
CA SER A 104 27.54 -24.11 -14.19
C SER A 104 27.36 -23.40 -15.53
N ASP A 105 26.85 -24.10 -16.54
CA ASP A 105 26.35 -23.54 -17.82
C ASP A 105 25.15 -22.59 -17.64
N LEU A 106 24.84 -22.20 -16.40
CA LEU A 106 23.71 -21.33 -16.09
C LEU A 106 23.96 -19.94 -16.67
N TRP A 107 22.91 -19.39 -17.27
CA TRP A 107 22.88 -18.01 -17.73
C TRP A 107 23.08 -17.05 -16.55
N PHE A 108 22.51 -17.38 -15.38
CA PHE A 108 22.80 -16.74 -14.11
C PHE A 108 22.42 -17.64 -12.92
N ASP A 109 22.99 -17.32 -11.76
CA ASP A 109 22.62 -17.87 -10.45
C ASP A 109 22.59 -16.71 -9.45
N LYS A 110 21.41 -16.44 -8.90
CA LYS A 110 21.15 -15.31 -7.98
C LYS A 110 20.70 -15.82 -6.62
N GLU A 111 21.35 -15.35 -5.57
CA GLU A 111 20.83 -15.41 -4.20
C GLU A 111 20.32 -14.04 -3.80
N ILE A 112 19.03 -13.96 -3.49
CA ILE A 112 18.32 -12.74 -3.12
C ILE A 112 17.92 -12.85 -1.66
N ILE A 113 18.34 -11.89 -0.84
CA ILE A 113 17.88 -11.76 0.53
C ILE A 113 16.65 -10.85 0.53
N LEU A 114 15.54 -11.32 1.09
CA LEU A 114 14.28 -10.60 1.14
C LEU A 114 13.96 -10.12 2.57
N PRO A 115 13.59 -8.85 2.74
CA PRO A 115 12.92 -8.38 3.95
C PRO A 115 11.62 -9.14 4.21
N THR A 116 11.23 -9.28 5.48
CA THR A 116 10.04 -10.05 5.88
C THR A 116 8.72 -9.46 5.40
N ASP A 117 8.69 -8.19 5.03
CA ASP A 117 7.49 -7.48 4.60
C ASP A 117 7.19 -7.62 3.10
N ILE A 118 8.06 -8.27 2.32
CA ILE A 118 7.82 -8.55 0.89
C ILE A 118 6.98 -9.83 0.74
N PRO A 119 5.78 -9.76 0.13
CA PRO A 119 4.98 -10.95 -0.15
C PRO A 119 5.66 -11.83 -1.22
N GLN A 120 6.31 -12.90 -0.79
CA GLN A 120 7.05 -13.78 -1.70
C GLN A 120 6.17 -14.39 -2.81
N ALA A 121 4.90 -14.68 -2.52
CA ALA A 121 3.95 -15.22 -3.49
C ALA A 121 3.72 -14.25 -4.66
N GLU A 122 3.56 -12.95 -4.36
CA GLU A 122 3.34 -11.91 -5.37
C GLU A 122 4.61 -11.65 -6.20
N LEU A 123 5.77 -11.64 -5.53
CA LEU A 123 7.06 -11.53 -6.20
C LEU A 123 7.28 -12.73 -7.14
N ASN A 124 7.02 -13.94 -6.66
CA ASN A 124 7.12 -15.17 -7.46
C ASN A 124 6.20 -15.10 -8.68
N LEU A 125 4.93 -14.70 -8.51
CA LEU A 125 3.99 -14.53 -9.61
C LEU A 125 4.51 -13.54 -10.68
N SER A 126 5.07 -12.41 -10.24
CA SER A 126 5.63 -11.38 -11.13
C SER A 126 6.82 -11.93 -11.94
N ILE A 127 7.70 -12.68 -11.29
CA ILE A 127 8.82 -13.35 -11.94
C ILE A 127 8.33 -14.42 -12.91
N THR A 128 7.39 -15.28 -12.52
CA THR A 128 6.82 -16.31 -13.40
C THR A 128 6.16 -15.69 -14.63
N HIS A 129 5.45 -14.58 -14.49
CA HIS A 129 4.86 -13.87 -15.62
C HIS A 129 5.92 -13.33 -16.59
N LEU A 130 7.00 -12.73 -16.08
CA LEU A 130 8.14 -12.31 -16.89
C LEU A 130 8.71 -13.52 -17.67
N LEU A 131 8.97 -14.64 -16.99
CA LEU A 131 9.52 -15.85 -17.60
C LEU A 131 8.61 -16.40 -18.71
N ASN A 132 7.30 -16.51 -18.43
CA ASN A 132 6.32 -17.01 -19.40
C ASN A 132 6.26 -16.13 -20.65
N SER A 133 6.33 -14.80 -20.50
CA SER A 133 6.35 -13.87 -21.65
C SER A 133 7.59 -14.01 -22.54
N LYS A 134 8.63 -14.70 -22.06
CA LYS A 134 9.87 -15.00 -22.79
C LYS A 134 9.98 -16.47 -23.21
N ALA A 135 8.88 -17.23 -23.16
CA ALA A 135 8.88 -18.67 -23.43
C ALA A 135 9.87 -19.45 -22.54
N LEU A 136 9.95 -19.06 -21.27
CA LEU A 136 10.66 -19.79 -20.22
C LEU A 136 9.64 -20.35 -19.23
N ASN A 137 9.95 -21.51 -18.68
CA ASN A 137 9.18 -22.12 -17.61
C ASN A 137 10.02 -22.10 -16.32
N SER A 138 9.34 -22.25 -15.18
CA SER A 138 10.00 -22.33 -13.87
C SER A 138 9.42 -23.44 -13.00
N THR A 139 10.25 -24.01 -12.13
CA THR A 139 9.84 -24.88 -11.04
C THR A 139 10.20 -24.18 -9.73
N VAL A 140 9.21 -24.00 -8.86
CA VAL A 140 9.38 -23.33 -7.57
C VAL A 140 9.38 -24.38 -6.47
N ARG A 141 10.36 -24.32 -5.58
CA ARG A 141 10.45 -25.14 -4.37
C ARG A 141 10.46 -24.24 -3.16
N GLU A 142 9.55 -24.48 -2.23
CA GLU A 142 9.48 -23.78 -0.95
C GLU A 142 9.95 -24.71 0.18
N ASP A 143 10.85 -24.21 1.02
CA ASP A 143 11.19 -24.86 2.28
C ASP A 143 10.08 -24.59 3.30
N ALA A 144 9.35 -25.61 3.72
CA ALA A 144 8.21 -25.49 4.64
C ALA A 144 8.56 -24.86 6.00
N LYS A 145 9.82 -24.97 6.46
CA LYS A 145 10.26 -24.43 7.75
C LYS A 145 10.72 -22.98 7.62
N THR A 146 11.51 -22.68 6.60
CA THR A 146 12.13 -21.35 6.45
C THR A 146 11.36 -20.41 5.54
N ARG A 147 10.38 -20.94 4.78
CA ARG A 147 9.68 -20.25 3.68
C ARG A 147 10.65 -19.63 2.68
N ASN A 148 11.81 -20.26 2.49
CA ASN A 148 12.75 -19.85 1.46
C ASN A 148 12.33 -20.47 0.13
N LEU A 149 12.44 -19.69 -0.95
CA LEU A 149 12.07 -20.15 -2.29
C LEU A 149 13.31 -20.42 -3.13
N SER A 150 13.29 -21.51 -3.88
CA SER A 150 14.25 -21.77 -4.95
C SER A 150 13.49 -21.90 -6.26
N ILE A 151 13.89 -21.13 -7.26
CA ILE A 151 13.29 -21.12 -8.60
C ILE A 151 14.33 -21.63 -9.59
N ASP A 152 14.06 -22.80 -10.16
CA ASP A 152 14.82 -23.35 -11.28
C ASP A 152 14.12 -22.96 -12.59
N ILE A 153 14.85 -22.32 -13.52
CA ILE A 153 14.34 -21.82 -14.79
C ILE A 153 14.82 -22.72 -15.93
N PHE A 154 13.96 -22.98 -16.91
CA PHE A 154 14.27 -23.78 -18.09
C PHE A 154 13.62 -23.19 -19.35
N ALA A 155 14.27 -23.37 -20.50
CA ALA A 155 13.70 -22.95 -21.78
C ALA A 155 12.56 -23.89 -22.20
N VAL A 156 11.45 -23.35 -22.70
CA VAL A 156 10.30 -24.17 -23.16
C VAL A 156 10.69 -25.09 -24.31
N SER A 157 11.62 -24.65 -25.17
CA SER A 157 12.11 -25.42 -26.31
C SER A 157 13.00 -26.61 -25.93
N ASP A 158 13.44 -26.71 -24.67
CA ASP A 158 14.32 -27.78 -24.21
C ASP A 158 13.52 -28.92 -23.56
N SER A 159 13.34 -30.01 -24.31
CA SER A 159 12.67 -31.22 -23.84
C SER A 159 13.40 -31.90 -22.67
N THR A 160 14.69 -31.62 -22.49
CA THR A 160 15.51 -32.20 -21.41
C THR A 160 15.33 -31.47 -20.07
N LYS A 161 14.59 -30.34 -20.04
CA LYS A 161 14.43 -29.47 -18.87
C LYS A 161 15.78 -29.13 -18.21
N LYS A 162 16.84 -28.93 -19.00
CA LYS A 162 18.13 -28.51 -18.45
C LYS A 162 17.93 -27.15 -17.80
N ILE A 163 18.38 -27.03 -16.55
CA ILE A 163 18.28 -25.77 -15.81
C ILE A 163 19.16 -24.74 -16.52
N THR A 164 18.54 -23.66 -16.97
CA THR A 164 19.22 -22.55 -17.65
C THR A 164 19.57 -21.42 -16.70
N ALA A 165 18.79 -21.23 -15.63
CA ALA A 165 19.11 -20.26 -14.59
C ALA A 165 18.51 -20.65 -13.24
N LYS A 166 19.05 -20.07 -12.16
CA LYS A 166 18.59 -20.31 -10.80
C LYS A 166 18.44 -19.02 -10.01
N MET A 167 17.41 -18.99 -9.15
CA MET A 167 17.22 -17.97 -8.14
C MET A 167 16.91 -18.60 -6.81
N LYS A 168 17.48 -18.08 -5.74
CA LYS A 168 17.19 -18.46 -4.36
C LYS A 168 16.80 -17.24 -3.55
N PHE A 169 15.59 -17.22 -3.04
CA PHE A 169 15.07 -16.19 -2.15
C PHE A 169 15.19 -16.66 -0.70
N THR A 170 15.87 -15.88 0.12
CA THR A 170 16.05 -16.14 1.54
C THR A 170 15.46 -15.00 2.36
N THR A 171 14.46 -15.28 3.20
CA THR A 171 13.89 -14.23 4.07
C THR A 171 14.84 -13.93 5.22
N SER A 172 15.04 -12.66 5.53
CA SER A 172 15.78 -12.23 6.73
C SER A 172 15.07 -11.07 7.42
N ALA A 173 14.97 -11.17 8.75
CA ALA A 173 14.48 -10.09 9.61
C ALA A 173 15.55 -9.01 9.89
N GLU A 174 16.81 -9.29 9.54
CA GLU A 174 17.93 -8.35 9.74
C GLU A 174 17.93 -7.24 8.69
N ILE A 175 17.32 -7.49 7.52
CA ILE A 175 17.19 -6.49 6.47
C ILE A 175 15.78 -5.90 6.48
N ASN A 176 15.71 -4.57 6.51
CA ASN A 176 14.46 -3.84 6.47
C ASN A 176 14.51 -2.82 5.33
N ARG A 177 13.38 -2.67 4.63
CA ARG A 177 13.20 -1.56 3.69
C ARG A 177 13.01 -0.28 4.47
N GLU A 178 13.38 0.83 3.85
CA GLU A 178 13.00 2.14 4.38
C GLU A 178 11.49 2.28 4.26
N GLU A 179 10.82 2.32 5.41
CA GLU A 179 9.37 2.41 5.47
C GLU A 179 8.95 3.88 5.36
N ILE A 180 8.38 4.23 4.21
CA ILE A 180 7.81 5.56 4.00
C ILE A 180 6.33 5.48 4.31
N THR A 181 5.89 6.20 5.35
CA THR A 181 4.48 6.28 5.72
C THR A 181 3.82 7.44 5.00
N VAL A 182 2.70 7.18 4.33
CA VAL A 182 1.89 8.17 3.60
C VAL A 182 0.46 8.14 4.14
N CYS A 183 -0.07 9.31 4.47
CA CYS A 183 -1.46 9.49 4.87
C CYS A 183 -2.14 10.39 3.84
N ILE A 184 -3.15 9.86 3.16
CA ILE A 184 -4.00 10.63 2.25
C ILE A 184 -5.32 10.91 2.97
N ILE A 185 -5.70 12.18 3.00
CA ILE A 185 -7.00 12.65 3.45
C ILE A 185 -7.74 13.11 2.20
N ILE A 186 -8.84 12.42 1.87
CA ILE A 186 -9.69 12.75 0.73
C ILE A 186 -10.62 13.87 1.16
N ASP A 187 -10.51 14.99 0.45
CA ASP A 187 -11.42 16.12 0.54
C ASP A 187 -12.53 15.98 -0.51
N ASN A 188 -13.55 16.85 -0.46
CA ASN A 188 -14.62 17.02 -1.44
C ASN A 188 -15.52 15.81 -1.74
N ILE A 189 -15.68 14.91 -0.77
CA ILE A 189 -16.53 13.73 -0.91
C ILE A 189 -18.02 14.08 -1.07
N GLU A 190 -18.46 15.22 -0.52
CA GLU A 190 -19.81 15.75 -0.66
C GLU A 190 -20.16 16.13 -2.11
N ASN A 191 -19.15 16.44 -2.93
CA ASN A 191 -19.32 16.79 -4.34
C ASN A 191 -19.44 15.55 -5.26
N ARG A 192 -19.60 14.36 -4.69
CA ARG A 192 -19.73 13.09 -5.41
C ARG A 192 -21.15 12.57 -5.37
N SER A 193 -21.57 11.85 -6.40
CA SER A 193 -22.86 11.17 -6.38
C SER A 193 -22.87 10.07 -5.32
N LYS A 194 -24.07 9.66 -4.87
CA LYS A 194 -24.23 8.62 -3.84
C LYS A 194 -23.52 7.32 -4.21
N GLU A 195 -23.63 6.89 -5.46
CA GLU A 195 -23.01 5.66 -5.96
C GLU A 195 -21.47 5.73 -5.90
N GLU A 196 -20.89 6.87 -6.28
CA GLU A 196 -19.45 7.11 -6.22
C GLU A 196 -18.96 7.16 -4.77
N ARG A 197 -19.68 7.86 -3.88
CA ARG A 197 -19.36 7.91 -2.45
C ARG A 197 -19.36 6.52 -1.84
N GLU A 198 -20.38 5.71 -2.10
CA GLU A 198 -20.43 4.34 -1.59
C GLU A 198 -19.24 3.51 -2.04
N LYS A 199 -18.81 3.64 -3.30
CA LYS A 199 -17.63 2.95 -3.82
C LYS A 199 -16.34 3.42 -3.14
N ILE A 200 -16.16 4.73 -2.96
CA ILE A 200 -15.02 5.30 -2.23
C ILE A 200 -15.02 4.77 -0.78
N LEU A 201 -16.13 4.94 -0.06
CA LEU A 201 -16.26 4.57 1.36
C LEU A 201 -16.08 3.07 1.62
N ARG A 202 -16.42 2.20 0.67
CA ARG A 202 -16.22 0.74 0.79
C ARG A 202 -14.85 0.26 0.29
N PHE A 203 -14.07 1.12 -0.34
CA PHE A 203 -12.77 0.74 -0.88
C PHE A 203 -11.85 0.20 0.24
N PRO A 204 -11.17 -0.94 0.07
CA PRO A 204 -10.51 -1.64 1.18
C PRO A 204 -9.29 -0.89 1.73
N ASP A 205 -8.68 -0.01 0.96
CA ASP A 205 -7.48 0.70 1.40
C ASP A 205 -7.75 1.72 2.52
N ARG A 206 -6.68 1.99 3.27
CA ARG A 206 -6.69 2.89 4.41
C ARG A 206 -6.33 4.31 3.97
N PHE A 207 -7.33 5.16 3.96
CA PHE A 207 -7.23 6.61 3.84
C PHE A 207 -8.19 7.23 4.84
N SER A 208 -8.09 8.54 5.03
CA SER A 208 -9.02 9.31 5.87
C SER A 208 -9.85 10.23 5.00
N ILE A 209 -10.95 10.72 5.54
CA ILE A 209 -11.89 11.58 4.83
C ILE A 209 -12.02 12.90 5.57
N LEU A 210 -12.01 14.00 4.84
CA LEU A 210 -12.43 15.28 5.37
C LEU A 210 -13.95 15.31 5.35
N MET A 211 -14.56 15.25 6.53
CA MET A 211 -16.02 15.20 6.63
C MET A 211 -16.58 16.64 6.57
N PRO A 212 -17.58 16.89 5.71
CA PRO A 212 -18.23 18.20 5.66
C PRO A 212 -18.97 18.48 6.96
N THR A 213 -18.83 19.70 7.50
CA THR A 213 -19.45 20.11 8.77
C THR A 213 -20.80 20.83 8.58
N ASN A 214 -21.15 21.25 7.37
CA ASN A 214 -22.43 21.90 7.07
C ASN A 214 -23.61 20.91 7.23
N ILE A 215 -24.69 21.38 7.86
CA ILE A 215 -25.94 20.64 8.07
C ILE A 215 -26.60 20.16 6.77
N GLU A 216 -26.41 20.87 5.66
CA GLU A 216 -26.91 20.47 4.35
C GLU A 216 -26.32 19.13 3.87
N ASN A 217 -25.14 18.77 4.39
CA ASN A 217 -24.45 17.52 4.08
C ASN A 217 -24.73 16.41 5.11
N ALA A 218 -25.82 16.49 5.88
CA ALA A 218 -26.17 15.50 6.90
C ALA A 218 -26.24 14.05 6.36
N GLU A 219 -26.75 13.83 5.14
CA GLU A 219 -26.75 12.50 4.51
C GLU A 219 -25.31 11.99 4.31
N VAL A 220 -24.43 12.83 3.76
CA VAL A 220 -23.01 12.49 3.53
C VAL A 220 -22.29 12.21 4.85
N GLN A 221 -22.55 12.99 5.90
CA GLN A 221 -21.99 12.77 7.23
C GLN A 221 -22.41 11.41 7.80
N ASN A 222 -23.67 11.03 7.63
CA ASN A 222 -24.17 9.72 8.08
C ASN A 222 -23.53 8.58 7.30
N GLU A 223 -23.41 8.70 5.97
CA GLU A 223 -22.73 7.72 5.13
C GLU A 223 -21.26 7.51 5.58
N ILE A 224 -20.53 8.59 5.86
CA ILE A 224 -19.15 8.51 6.38
C ILE A 224 -19.11 7.82 7.74
N LYS A 225 -19.97 8.23 8.70
CA LYS A 225 -20.04 7.64 10.04
C LYS A 225 -20.37 6.15 10.00
N ASP A 226 -21.30 5.74 9.13
CA ASP A 226 -21.75 4.36 8.97
C ASP A 226 -20.70 3.48 8.28
N SER A 227 -19.93 4.05 7.35
CA SER A 227 -18.83 3.34 6.68
C SER A 227 -17.69 2.93 7.63
N LYS A 228 -17.63 3.55 8.83
CA LYS A 228 -16.52 3.40 9.81
C LYS A 228 -15.16 3.76 9.23
N LYS A 229 -15.12 4.53 8.14
CA LYS A 229 -13.88 5.13 7.63
C LYS A 229 -13.37 6.16 8.63
N ASP A 230 -12.04 6.29 8.64
CA ASP A 230 -11.36 7.28 9.44
C ASP A 230 -11.70 8.67 8.89
N PHE A 231 -12.05 9.62 9.75
CA PHE A 231 -12.42 10.95 9.29
C PHE A 231 -11.88 12.05 10.20
N LEU A 232 -11.67 13.22 9.60
CA LEU A 232 -11.32 14.46 10.27
C LEU A 232 -12.39 15.49 9.98
N ILE A 233 -12.45 16.52 10.81
CA ILE A 233 -13.22 17.73 10.51
C ILE A 233 -12.27 18.90 10.30
N GLU A 234 -12.65 19.79 9.39
CA GLU A 234 -11.97 21.06 9.16
C GLU A 234 -12.80 22.19 9.76
N LEU A 235 -12.15 23.09 10.49
CA LEU A 235 -12.78 24.27 11.07
C LEU A 235 -11.95 25.49 10.72
N THR A 236 -12.62 26.57 10.33
CA THR A 236 -11.97 27.84 10.00
C THR A 236 -11.88 28.75 11.21
N VAL A 237 -10.69 29.28 11.46
CA VAL A 237 -10.39 30.31 12.46
C VAL A 237 -10.28 31.66 11.75
N GLY A 238 -11.13 32.60 12.15
CA GLY A 238 -11.26 33.91 11.52
C GLY A 238 -11.00 35.08 12.45
N SER A 239 -10.85 36.24 11.82
CA SER A 239 -10.78 37.54 12.47
C SER A 239 -12.17 38.11 12.79
N GLU A 240 -12.23 39.32 13.32
CA GLU A 240 -13.51 40.02 13.59
C GLU A 240 -14.32 40.30 12.31
N LYS A 241 -13.67 40.28 11.14
CA LYS A 241 -14.28 40.57 9.84
C LYS A 241 -14.72 39.32 9.08
N ASP A 242 -14.35 38.14 9.57
CA ASP A 242 -14.63 36.86 8.91
C ASP A 242 -15.94 36.27 9.45
N GLU A 243 -17.07 36.72 8.90
CA GLU A 243 -18.40 36.27 9.31
C GLU A 243 -18.64 34.77 9.00
N THR A 244 -17.93 34.23 8.02
CA THR A 244 -18.06 32.83 7.58
C THR A 244 -17.19 31.86 8.36
N ALA A 245 -16.31 32.34 9.25
CA ALA A 245 -15.44 31.47 10.03
C ALA A 245 -16.22 30.69 11.09
N ASP A 246 -15.84 29.41 11.28
CA ASP A 246 -16.42 28.58 12.33
C ASP A 246 -16.13 29.16 13.72
N LEU A 247 -14.93 29.67 13.93
CA LEU A 247 -14.50 30.25 15.20
C LEU A 247 -13.82 31.58 14.91
N ALA A 248 -14.31 32.67 15.47
CA ALA A 248 -13.81 34.01 15.17
C ALA A 248 -13.50 34.82 16.42
N THR A 249 -12.55 35.75 16.31
CA THR A 249 -12.08 36.56 17.44
C THR A 249 -13.16 37.47 18.04
N TYR A 250 -14.18 37.84 17.26
CA TYR A 250 -15.34 38.61 17.76
C TYR A 250 -16.22 37.81 18.74
N MET A 251 -16.13 36.47 18.73
CA MET A 251 -16.93 35.62 19.60
C MET A 251 -16.45 35.76 21.04
N ARG A 252 -17.39 35.99 21.97
CA ARG A 252 -17.04 36.01 23.40
C ARG A 252 -16.47 34.66 23.81
N GLU A 253 -15.59 34.67 24.82
CA GLU A 253 -14.87 33.46 25.25
C GLU A 253 -15.79 32.28 25.58
N LYS A 254 -16.89 32.58 26.26
CA LYS A 254 -17.92 31.59 26.60
C LYS A 254 -18.55 30.96 25.35
N ASP A 255 -18.77 31.75 24.30
CA ASP A 255 -19.50 31.36 23.10
C ASP A 255 -18.64 30.45 22.21
N TRP A 256 -17.38 30.82 21.93
CA TRP A 256 -16.48 29.96 21.15
C TRP A 256 -16.11 28.67 21.90
N LYS A 257 -15.94 28.72 23.22
CA LYS A 257 -15.71 27.50 24.03
C LYS A 257 -16.92 26.57 24.01
N ALA A 258 -18.13 27.11 24.06
CA ALA A 258 -19.35 26.31 23.91
C ALA A 258 -19.42 25.68 22.52
N LYS A 259 -19.01 26.40 21.47
CA LYS A 259 -18.96 25.88 20.10
C LYS A 259 -17.91 24.76 19.94
N VAL A 260 -16.71 24.92 20.51
CA VAL A 260 -15.69 23.86 20.59
C VAL A 260 -16.24 22.59 21.26
N LYS A 261 -16.95 22.73 22.39
CA LYS A 261 -17.61 21.59 23.05
C LYS A 261 -18.70 20.95 22.18
N SER A 262 -19.48 21.75 21.46
CA SER A 262 -20.48 21.25 20.52
C SER A 262 -19.85 20.36 19.45
N TYR A 263 -18.78 20.84 18.81
CA TYR A 263 -18.03 20.05 17.81
C TYR A 263 -17.48 18.76 18.40
N TYR A 264 -16.93 18.80 19.62
CA TYR A 264 -16.46 17.60 20.30
C TYR A 264 -17.56 16.54 20.49
N TYR A 265 -18.76 16.95 20.93
CA TYR A 265 -19.86 16.00 21.12
C TYR A 265 -20.41 15.48 19.79
N GLU A 266 -20.62 16.36 18.82
CA GLU A 266 -21.16 16.04 17.49
C GLU A 266 -20.23 15.13 16.68
N PHE A 267 -18.91 15.36 16.80
CA PHE A 267 -17.87 14.68 16.07
C PHE A 267 -16.90 13.91 16.99
N SER A 268 -17.44 13.32 18.05
CA SER A 268 -16.69 12.57 19.06
C SER A 268 -15.88 11.38 18.53
N LYS A 269 -16.20 10.91 17.31
CA LYS A 269 -15.47 9.84 16.60
C LYS A 269 -14.44 10.35 15.60
N ALA A 270 -14.31 11.67 15.42
CA ALA A 270 -13.32 12.23 14.51
C ALA A 270 -11.91 11.91 15.04
N SER A 271 -11.05 11.48 14.13
CA SER A 271 -9.69 11.08 14.42
C SER A 271 -8.79 12.28 14.68
N GLY A 272 -9.18 13.45 14.14
CA GLY A 272 -8.57 14.72 14.43
C GLY A 272 -9.35 15.90 13.85
N ILE A 273 -8.86 17.08 14.18
CA ILE A 273 -9.38 18.37 13.74
C ILE A 273 -8.29 19.11 12.99
N ILE A 274 -8.63 19.69 11.84
CA ILE A 274 -7.80 20.66 11.13
C ILE A 274 -8.33 22.05 11.46
N LEU A 275 -7.45 22.95 11.88
CA LEU A 275 -7.77 24.35 12.09
C LEU A 275 -7.14 25.15 10.96
N LEU A 276 -7.96 25.67 10.05
CA LEU A 276 -7.53 26.58 9.00
C LEU A 276 -7.48 27.99 9.54
N ASN A 277 -6.32 28.66 9.46
CA ASN A 277 -6.15 30.01 10.00
C ASN A 277 -5.67 30.99 8.92
N PRO A 278 -6.49 31.27 7.89
CA PRO A 278 -6.11 32.17 6.80
C PRO A 278 -5.80 33.59 7.31
N SER A 279 -6.49 34.03 8.36
CA SER A 279 -6.36 35.35 8.97
C SER A 279 -5.16 35.46 9.92
N LYS A 280 -4.44 34.35 10.18
CA LYS A 280 -3.23 34.28 11.00
C LYS A 280 -3.43 34.76 12.44
N GLU A 281 -4.60 34.48 12.99
CA GLU A 281 -4.98 34.79 14.38
C GLU A 281 -4.34 33.78 15.35
N TYR A 282 -3.01 33.69 15.38
CA TYR A 282 -2.27 32.59 16.02
C TYR A 282 -2.54 32.46 17.54
N LEU A 283 -2.70 33.57 18.25
CA LEU A 283 -3.01 33.54 19.69
C LEU A 283 -4.40 32.92 19.94
N PHE A 284 -5.37 33.30 19.10
CA PHE A 284 -6.74 32.80 19.20
C PHE A 284 -6.82 31.33 18.77
N GLU A 285 -6.19 30.96 17.66
CA GLU A 285 -6.04 29.56 17.23
C GLU A 285 -5.39 28.70 18.31
N ASN A 286 -4.35 29.19 19.00
CA ASN A 286 -3.71 28.47 20.08
C ASN A 286 -4.65 28.26 21.29
N ASN A 287 -5.52 29.23 21.59
CA ASN A 287 -6.54 29.08 22.63
C ASN A 287 -7.58 28.02 22.26
N ILE A 288 -8.04 28.01 21.01
CA ILE A 288 -8.95 26.99 20.47
C ILE A 288 -8.30 25.61 20.54
N ARG A 289 -7.05 25.52 20.08
CA ARG A 289 -6.23 24.31 20.10
C ARG A 289 -6.13 23.72 21.51
N ASN A 290 -5.77 24.55 22.48
CA ASN A 290 -5.68 24.13 23.87
C ASN A 290 -7.02 23.61 24.41
N GLU A 291 -8.14 24.21 24.00
CA GLU A 291 -9.46 23.76 24.46
C GLU A 291 -9.85 22.40 23.85
N PHE A 292 -9.61 22.17 22.57
CA PHE A 292 -9.79 20.85 21.94
C PHE A 292 -8.88 19.79 22.56
N GLN A 293 -7.62 20.13 22.86
CA GLN A 293 -6.67 19.21 23.51
C GLN A 293 -7.13 18.81 24.92
N LYS A 294 -7.73 19.73 25.70
CA LYS A 294 -8.33 19.38 27.02
C LYS A 294 -9.46 18.36 26.89
N LEU A 295 -10.15 18.34 25.76
CA LEU A 295 -11.20 17.36 25.44
C LEU A 295 -10.63 16.06 24.83
N GLY A 296 -9.30 15.94 24.71
CA GLY A 296 -8.62 14.77 24.16
C GLY A 296 -8.65 14.67 22.64
N MET A 297 -8.99 15.75 21.93
CA MET A 297 -9.00 15.75 20.46
C MET A 297 -7.60 15.99 19.90
N ASN A 298 -7.25 15.22 18.88
CA ASN A 298 -6.01 15.44 18.13
C ASN A 298 -6.18 16.59 17.14
N ILE A 299 -5.15 17.40 16.97
CA ILE A 299 -5.16 18.54 16.06
C ILE A 299 -4.05 18.38 15.05
N LEU A 300 -4.42 18.33 13.78
CA LEU A 300 -3.50 18.34 12.66
C LEU A 300 -3.12 19.79 12.33
N THR A 301 -1.85 20.15 12.52
CA THR A 301 -1.37 21.51 12.24
C THR A 301 -1.03 21.69 10.77
N GLU A 302 -1.27 22.89 10.23
CA GLU A 302 -0.95 23.24 8.83
C GLU A 302 0.49 22.90 8.43
N SER A 303 1.45 22.94 9.35
CA SER A 303 2.85 22.58 9.09
C SER A 303 3.13 21.08 8.89
N LEU A 304 2.17 20.21 9.15
CA LEU A 304 2.34 18.75 9.11
C LEU A 304 1.75 18.09 7.86
N TYR A 305 1.02 18.84 7.05
CA TYR A 305 0.39 18.33 5.84
C TYR A 305 0.50 19.34 4.71
N ASP A 306 0.38 18.85 3.47
CA ASP A 306 0.30 19.71 2.30
C ASP A 306 -1.09 19.55 1.67
N TYR A 307 -1.73 20.67 1.27
CA TYR A 307 -2.86 20.61 0.35
C TYR A 307 -2.34 20.39 -1.06
N PHE A 308 -2.68 19.25 -1.67
CA PHE A 308 -2.38 18.99 -3.06
C PHE A 308 -3.45 19.63 -3.95
N ARG A 309 -3.23 20.89 -4.33
CA ARG A 309 -4.09 21.66 -5.24
C ARG A 309 -3.42 21.80 -6.59
N THR A 310 -4.07 21.30 -7.63
CA THR A 310 -3.59 21.43 -9.02
C THR A 310 -4.78 21.59 -9.95
N THR A 311 -4.55 22.29 -11.07
CA THR A 311 -5.53 22.44 -12.16
C THR A 311 -5.49 21.28 -13.15
N LEU A 312 -4.55 20.35 -12.99
CA LEU A 312 -4.45 19.14 -13.80
C LEU A 312 -5.61 18.19 -13.45
N SER A 313 -6.02 17.36 -14.41
CA SER A 313 -7.05 16.35 -14.23
C SER A 313 -6.54 14.94 -14.48
N ASP A 314 -7.32 13.96 -14.03
CA ASP A 314 -7.22 12.54 -14.38
C ASP A 314 -5.83 11.94 -14.04
N SER A 315 -5.31 11.07 -14.92
CA SER A 315 -4.05 10.37 -14.70
C SER A 315 -2.85 11.30 -14.51
N THR A 316 -2.86 12.48 -15.13
CA THR A 316 -1.75 13.44 -15.01
C THR A 316 -1.68 14.00 -13.59
N LYS A 317 -2.83 14.34 -13.01
CA LYS A 317 -2.91 14.80 -11.61
C LYS A 317 -2.38 13.74 -10.65
N ILE A 318 -2.82 12.50 -10.81
CA ILE A 318 -2.40 11.39 -9.95
C ILE A 318 -0.90 11.12 -10.11
N SER A 319 -0.40 11.09 -11.35
CA SER A 319 1.03 10.93 -11.63
C SER A 319 1.89 12.01 -10.96
N VAL A 320 1.43 13.27 -10.95
CA VAL A 320 2.11 14.37 -10.26
C VAL A 320 2.09 14.18 -8.74
N LEU A 321 0.93 13.84 -8.15
CA LEU A 321 0.82 13.56 -6.72
C LEU A 321 1.77 12.44 -6.29
N LEU A 322 1.77 11.31 -7.01
CA LEU A 322 2.64 10.18 -6.69
C LEU A 322 4.12 10.53 -6.85
N LYS A 323 4.46 11.33 -7.87
CA LYS A 323 5.82 11.85 -8.04
C LYS A 323 6.22 12.71 -6.84
N GLU A 324 5.38 13.65 -6.41
CA GLU A 324 5.65 14.49 -5.23
C GLU A 324 5.84 13.66 -3.96
N ILE A 325 4.99 12.66 -3.73
CA ILE A 325 5.15 11.70 -2.63
C ILE A 325 6.53 11.04 -2.68
N THR A 326 6.95 10.54 -3.85
CA THR A 326 8.26 9.88 -3.98
C THR A 326 9.44 10.85 -3.81
N GLU A 327 9.32 12.09 -4.26
CA GLU A 327 10.36 13.10 -4.13
C GLU A 327 10.48 13.59 -2.68
N LYS A 328 9.35 13.79 -1.99
CA LYS A 328 9.32 14.15 -0.57
C LYS A 328 9.89 13.01 0.26
N ALA A 329 9.51 11.77 -0.03
CA ALA A 329 10.04 10.61 0.66
C ALA A 329 11.57 10.46 0.56
N LYS A 330 12.18 10.84 -0.56
CA LYS A 330 13.65 10.85 -0.70
C LYS A 330 14.32 11.94 0.13
N LYS A 331 13.62 13.02 0.44
CA LYS A 331 14.13 14.18 1.19
C LYS A 331 13.92 14.07 2.69
N THR A 332 12.93 13.28 3.12
CA THR A 332 12.54 13.17 4.52
C THR A 332 12.17 11.75 4.92
N ASN A 333 12.64 11.34 6.10
CA ASN A 333 12.25 10.08 6.74
C ASN A 333 11.01 10.25 7.63
N LYS A 334 10.35 11.41 7.55
CA LYS A 334 9.10 11.69 8.27
C LYS A 334 7.90 11.19 7.45
N PRO A 335 6.80 10.82 8.12
CA PRO A 335 5.55 10.55 7.45
C PRO A 335 5.08 11.74 6.62
N ILE A 336 4.42 11.44 5.51
CA ILE A 336 3.92 12.42 4.55
C ILE A 336 2.40 12.44 4.66
N ILE A 337 1.82 13.62 4.90
CA ILE A 337 0.37 13.80 4.96
C ILE A 337 -0.03 14.75 3.82
N TYR A 338 -0.98 14.31 3.00
CA TYR A 338 -1.59 15.13 1.97
C TYR A 338 -3.10 15.20 2.17
N ILE A 339 -3.66 16.38 1.98
CA ILE A 339 -5.09 16.58 1.76
C ILE A 339 -5.29 16.78 0.26
N SER A 340 -6.14 15.97 -0.36
CA SER A 340 -6.34 16.02 -1.80
C SER A 340 -7.79 15.81 -2.18
N GLU A 341 -8.22 16.62 -3.12
CA GLU A 341 -9.50 16.53 -3.78
C GLU A 341 -9.40 15.56 -4.97
N PHE A 342 -10.33 14.61 -5.11
CA PHE A 342 -10.33 13.68 -6.24
C PHE A 342 -11.71 13.60 -6.88
N THR A 343 -11.78 13.70 -8.21
CA THR A 343 -12.95 13.17 -8.94
C THR A 343 -13.03 11.65 -8.74
N PHE A 344 -14.17 11.03 -9.03
CA PHE A 344 -14.30 9.58 -8.89
C PHE A 344 -13.30 8.83 -9.80
N THR A 345 -13.17 9.25 -11.05
CA THR A 345 -12.17 8.70 -11.99
C THR A 345 -10.74 8.84 -11.46
N GLU A 346 -10.39 10.02 -10.92
CA GLU A 346 -9.07 10.25 -10.31
C GLU A 346 -8.82 9.34 -9.11
N PHE A 347 -9.83 9.11 -8.29
CA PHE A 347 -9.74 8.17 -7.17
C PHE A 347 -9.51 6.73 -7.65
N GLU A 348 -10.21 6.28 -8.69
CA GLU A 348 -9.98 4.94 -9.26
C GLU A 348 -8.58 4.79 -9.84
N ILE A 349 -8.05 5.82 -10.51
CA ILE A 349 -6.68 5.82 -11.00
C ILE A 349 -5.70 5.78 -9.82
N PHE A 350 -5.89 6.63 -8.82
CA PHE A 350 -5.08 6.65 -7.59
C PHE A 350 -5.05 5.29 -6.91
N ALA A 351 -6.21 4.67 -6.70
CA ALA A 351 -6.36 3.34 -6.10
C ALA A 351 -5.52 2.27 -6.81
N ASN A 352 -5.42 2.33 -8.14
CA ASN A 352 -4.61 1.41 -8.92
C ASN A 352 -3.12 1.78 -8.89
N GLU A 353 -2.77 3.07 -9.01
CA GLU A 353 -1.39 3.53 -9.11
C GLU A 353 -0.60 3.53 -7.78
N ILE A 354 -1.28 3.44 -6.63
CA ILE A 354 -0.59 3.25 -5.33
C ILE A 354 -0.04 1.83 -5.15
N ILE A 355 -0.52 0.82 -5.88
CA ILE A 355 -0.07 -0.57 -5.73
C ILE A 355 1.44 -0.71 -6.01
N PRO A 356 1.99 -0.17 -7.12
CA PRO A 356 3.44 -0.12 -7.34
C PRO A 356 4.23 0.54 -6.21
N LEU A 357 3.70 1.59 -5.58
CA LEU A 357 4.37 2.23 -4.44
C LEU A 357 4.34 1.35 -3.20
N LYS A 358 3.21 0.70 -2.90
CA LYS A 358 3.12 -0.30 -1.81
C LYS A 358 4.12 -1.42 -2.00
N ARG A 359 4.26 -1.93 -3.23
CA ARG A 359 5.28 -2.92 -3.57
C ARG A 359 6.69 -2.44 -3.29
N LYS A 360 6.98 -1.15 -3.43
CA LYS A 360 8.28 -0.54 -3.09
C LYS A 360 8.49 -0.27 -1.60
N GLY A 361 7.49 -0.53 -0.75
CA GLY A 361 7.58 -0.34 0.70
C GLY A 361 6.87 0.91 1.24
N TYR A 362 6.14 1.65 0.41
CA TYR A 362 5.31 2.76 0.89
C TYR A 362 4.10 2.22 1.64
N LYS A 363 3.86 2.69 2.86
CA LYS A 363 2.69 2.30 3.66
C LYS A 363 1.68 3.44 3.68
N PHE A 364 0.61 3.23 2.92
CA PHE A 364 -0.58 4.08 2.93
C PHE A 364 -1.43 3.73 4.15
N ILE A 365 -1.66 4.71 5.01
CA ILE A 365 -2.43 4.56 6.25
C ILE A 365 -3.43 5.70 6.40
N ASN A 366 -4.42 5.49 7.26
CA ASN A 366 -5.31 6.56 7.69
C ASN A 366 -4.68 7.39 8.84
N TYR A 367 -5.35 8.47 9.21
CA TYR A 367 -4.83 9.44 10.17
C TYR A 367 -4.79 8.88 11.59
N SER A 368 -5.80 8.12 12.01
CA SER A 368 -5.76 7.40 13.29
C SER A 368 -4.54 6.49 13.42
N ASP A 369 -4.23 5.72 12.38
CA ASP A 369 -3.06 4.82 12.37
C ASP A 369 -1.75 5.62 12.36
N TYR A 370 -1.73 6.78 11.70
CA TYR A 370 -0.60 7.71 11.76
C TYR A 370 -0.35 8.19 13.19
N LEU A 371 -1.39 8.62 13.91
CA LEU A 371 -1.27 9.09 15.29
C LEU A 371 -0.73 8.02 16.24
N LYS A 372 -1.21 6.77 16.10
CA LYS A 372 -0.71 5.63 16.87
C LYS A 372 0.79 5.41 16.64
N LYS A 373 1.22 5.44 15.37
CA LYS A 373 2.65 5.32 15.02
C LYS A 373 3.48 6.48 15.58
N ALA A 374 2.98 7.71 15.47
CA ALA A 374 3.67 8.89 15.96
C ALA A 374 3.87 8.85 17.48
N THR A 375 2.86 8.38 18.22
CA THR A 375 2.91 8.23 19.68
C THR A 375 3.94 7.18 20.11
N LEU A 376 3.92 5.99 19.48
CA LEU A 376 4.90 4.92 19.75
C LEU A 376 6.36 5.39 19.54
N ILE A 377 6.60 6.20 18.50
CA ILE A 377 7.94 6.75 18.24
C ILE A 377 8.38 7.73 19.34
N GLN A 378 7.45 8.51 19.91
CA GLN A 378 7.77 9.44 21.00
C GLN A 378 8.06 8.71 22.30
N GLU A 379 7.29 7.66 22.62
CA GLU A 379 7.49 6.84 23.82
C GLU A 379 8.87 6.15 23.80
N ASN A 380 9.23 5.50 22.70
CA ASN A 380 10.53 4.83 22.55
C ASN A 380 11.71 5.81 22.71
N LYS A 381 11.61 7.01 22.12
CA LYS A 381 12.65 8.05 22.27
C LYS A 381 12.78 8.57 23.70
N THR A 382 11.69 8.55 24.47
CA THR A 382 11.70 9.00 25.86
C THR A 382 12.35 7.94 26.75
N GLN A 383 12.06 6.66 26.51
CA GLN A 383 12.67 5.54 27.21
C GLN A 383 14.18 5.43 26.94
N GLU A 384 14.63 5.57 25.68
CA GLU A 384 16.05 5.60 25.32
C GLU A 384 16.84 6.76 25.95
N ARG A 385 16.16 7.84 26.35
CA ARG A 385 16.76 8.98 27.07
C ARG A 385 16.80 8.79 28.58
N GLN A 386 15.95 7.91 29.13
CA GLN A 386 15.93 7.57 30.55
C GLN A 386 16.91 6.43 30.88
N ASP A 387 17.19 5.57 29.90
CA ASP A 387 18.15 4.46 30.02
C ASP A 387 19.61 4.87 29.73
N LYS A 388 19.85 6.14 29.36
CA LYS A 388 21.17 6.76 29.18
C LYS A 388 21.42 7.76 30.30
#